data_AF-A0A269XFT7-F1
#
_entry.id   AF-A0A269XFT7-F1
#
_cell.length_a   1.000
_cell.length_b   1.000
_cell.length_c   1.000
_cell.angle_alpha   90.00
_cell.angle_beta   90.00
_cell.angle_gamma   90.00
#
_symmetry.space_group_name_H-M   'P 1'
#
loop_
_entity.id
_entity.type
_entity.pdbx_description
1 polymer ?
#
loop_
_entity_poly.entity_id
_entity_poly.type
_entity_poly.pdbx_seq_one_letter_code
_entity_poly.pdbx_strand_id
1 'polypeptide(L)' 'MLSTISLICGRLIFNQRHRLLSSQSPIIHSNEVTIIIPARNEERRLPHLLQSLQGQQGIYEVIVMDDGS' A
#
# COMPACT_ATOMS: atom_id res chain seq x y z
N MET A 1 34.99 18.55 16.43
CA MET A 1 34.38 19.30 15.31
C MET A 1 33.80 18.41 14.22
N LEU A 2 34.48 17.34 13.75
CA LEU A 2 33.90 16.46 12.73
C LEU A 2 32.69 15.63 13.24
N SER A 3 32.74 15.16 14.49
CA SER A 3 31.66 14.32 15.06
C SER A 3 30.34 15.07 15.23
N THR A 4 30.40 16.36 15.55
CA THR A 4 29.20 17.22 15.68
C THR A 4 28.56 17.49 14.33
N ILE A 5 29.38 17.63 13.28
CA ILE A 5 28.89 17.79 11.90
C ILE A 5 28.17 16.50 11.46
N SER A 6 28.76 15.32 11.69
CA SER A 6 28.10 14.05 11.38
C SER A 6 26.76 13.88 12.12
N LEU A 7 26.68 14.30 13.38
CA LEU A 7 25.44 14.21 14.17
C LEU A 7 24.35 15.17 13.65
N ILE A 8 24.73 16.39 13.27
CA ILE A 8 23.81 17.38 12.69
C ILE A 8 23.34 16.91 11.31
N CYS A 9 24.23 16.42 10.46
CA CYS A 9 23.89 15.89 9.14
C CYS A 9 22.95 14.69 9.24
N GLY A 10 23.22 13.75 10.15
CA GLY A 10 22.33 12.62 10.41
C GLY A 10 20.93 13.06 10.84
N ARG A 11 20.83 14.03 11.75
CA ARG A 11 19.55 14.56 12.24
C ARG A 11 18.74 15.23 11.14
N LEU A 12 19.37 15.98 10.24
CA LEU A 12 18.70 16.64 9.12
C LEU A 12 18.13 15.64 8.10
N ILE A 13 18.90 14.61 7.74
CA ILE A 13 18.47 13.56 6.79
C ILE A 13 17.33 12.73 7.38
N PHE A 14 17.43 12.33 8.65
CA PHE A 14 16.37 11.55 9.32
C PHE A 14 15.06 12.34 9.42
N ASN A 15 15.12 13.65 9.68
CA ASN A 15 13.92 14.47 9.84
C ASN A 15 13.17 14.72 8.52
N GLN A 16 13.84 14.60 7.37
CA GLN A 16 13.24 14.78 6.05
C GLN A 16 12.67 13.50 5.46
N ARG A 17 13.10 12.33 5.96
CA ARG A 17 12.74 11.01 5.41
C ARG A 17 11.29 10.58 5.69
N HIS A 18 10.58 11.27 6.58
CA HIS A 18 9.20 10.94 6.98
C HIS A 18 8.10 11.67 6.21
N ARG A 19 8.43 12.43 5.16
CA ARG A 19 7.40 13.04 4.31
C ARG A 19 7.18 12.19 3.07
N LEU A 20 6.52 11.05 3.27
CA LEU A 20 5.68 10.51 2.20
C LEU A 20 4.65 11.61 1.94
N LEU A 21 4.86 12.39 0.88
CA LEU A 21 3.86 13.29 0.34
C LEU A 21 2.68 12.39 -0.02
N SER A 22 1.74 12.24 0.92
CA SER A 22 0.44 11.68 0.62
C SER A 22 -0.11 12.58 -0.48
N SER A 23 -0.10 12.06 -1.71
CA SER A 23 -0.72 12.72 -2.83
C SER A 23 -2.20 12.74 -2.48
N GLN A 24 -2.63 13.83 -1.85
CA GLN A 24 -4.04 14.12 -1.63
C GLN A 24 -4.61 14.42 -3.01
N SER A 25 -4.83 13.38 -3.82
CA SER A 25 -5.77 13.47 -4.91
C SER A 25 -7.08 13.95 -4.28
N PRO A 26 -7.78 14.93 -4.90
CA PRO A 26 -9.08 15.35 -4.38
C PRO A 26 -9.91 14.09 -4.16
N ILE A 27 -10.35 13.88 -2.93
CA ILE A 27 -11.26 12.78 -2.58
C ILE A 27 -12.55 13.09 -3.33
N ILE A 28 -12.61 12.65 -4.58
CA ILE A 28 -13.87 12.41 -5.25
C ILE A 28 -14.50 11.34 -4.38
N HIS A 29 -15.68 11.64 -3.84
CA HIS A 29 -16.50 10.74 -3.03
C HIS A 29 -17.01 9.53 -3.85
N SER A 30 -16.15 8.88 -4.64
CA SER A 30 -16.33 7.49 -5.03
C SER A 30 -15.99 6.67 -3.79
N ASN A 31 -17.00 6.05 -3.18
CA ASN A 31 -16.84 5.12 -2.06
C ASN A 31 -16.16 3.81 -2.51
N GLU A 32 -15.15 3.96 -3.37
CA GLU A 32 -14.50 2.92 -4.13
C GLU A 32 -13.15 2.62 -3.48
N VAL A 33 -12.90 1.33 -3.23
CA VAL A 33 -11.67 0.85 -2.60
C VAL A 33 -10.89 -0.05 -3.54
N THR A 34 -9.57 0.08 -3.50
CA THR A 34 -8.63 -0.89 -4.06
C THR A 34 -8.39 -1.99 -3.03
N ILE A 35 -8.58 -3.25 -3.41
CA ILE A 35 -8.32 -4.42 -2.56
C ILE A 35 -7.04 -5.11 -3.04
N ILE A 36 -6.08 -5.27 -2.12
CA ILE A 36 -4.84 -6.00 -2.39
C ILE A 36 -4.90 -7.33 -1.65
N ILE A 37 -4.81 -8.45 -2.40
CA ILE A 37 -4.87 -9.81 -1.87
C ILE A 37 -3.49 -10.44 -2.01
N PRO A 38 -2.69 -10.57 -0.93
CA PRO A 38 -1.49 -11.40 -0.97
C PRO A 38 -1.91 -12.88 -1.09
N ALA A 39 -1.39 -13.57 -2.10
CA ALA A 39 -1.68 -14.98 -2.38
C ALA A 39 -0.38 -15.78 -2.28
N ARG A 40 -0.36 -16.78 -1.37
CA ARG A 40 0.70 -17.77 -1.22
C ARG A 40 0.08 -19.15 -1.03
N ASN A 41 0.25 -20.07 -1.98
CA ASN A 41 -0.42 -21.39 -1.99
C ASN A 41 -1.96 -21.29 -1.83
N GLU A 42 -2.57 -20.23 -2.38
CA GLU A 42 -4.00 -19.91 -2.20
C GLU A 42 -4.90 -20.43 -3.33
N GLU A 43 -4.38 -21.26 -4.23
CA GLU A 43 -5.06 -21.77 -5.45
C GLU A 43 -6.50 -22.24 -5.22
N ARG A 44 -6.77 -22.88 -4.08
CA ARG A 44 -8.10 -23.39 -3.73
C ARG A 44 -9.02 -22.35 -3.08
N ARG A 45 -8.48 -21.36 -2.36
CA ARG A 45 -9.27 -20.37 -1.60
C ARG A 45 -9.48 -19.08 -2.39
N LEU A 46 -8.51 -18.70 -3.21
CA LEU A 46 -8.53 -17.50 -4.02
C LEU A 46 -9.75 -17.45 -4.96
N PRO A 47 -10.15 -18.52 -5.68
CA PRO A 47 -11.34 -18.47 -6.52
C PRO A 47 -12.62 -18.16 -5.74
N HIS A 48 -12.78 -18.77 -4.55
CA HIS A 48 -13.95 -18.51 -3.69
C HIS A 48 -13.96 -17.07 -3.16
N LEU A 49 -12.79 -16.54 -2.78
CA LEU A 49 -12.65 -15.16 -2.35
C LEU A 49 -13.02 -14.19 -3.49
N LEU A 50 -12.46 -14.38 -4.69
CA LEU A 50 -12.74 -13.54 -5.85
C LEU A 50 -14.23 -13.61 -6.22
N GLN A 51 -14.84 -14.79 -6.16
CA GLN A 51 -16.28 -14.95 -6.38
C GLN A 51 -17.11 -14.20 -5.34
N SER A 52 -16.68 -14.17 -4.07
CA SER A 52 -17.40 -13.43 -3.01
C SER A 52 -17.30 -11.90 -3.16
N LEU A 53 -16.26 -11.42 -3.83
CA LEU A 53 -16.06 -9.99 -4.13
C LEU A 53 -16.86 -9.57 -5.39
N GLN A 54 -17.18 -10.51 -6.28
CA GLN A 54 -18.04 -10.24 -7.43
C GLN A 54 -19.44 -9.79 -6.96
N GLY A 55 -19.87 -8.61 -7.41
CA GLY A 55 -21.17 -8.04 -7.09
C GLY A 55 -21.21 -7.14 -5.86
N GLN A 56 -20.10 -7.00 -5.13
CA GLN A 56 -19.98 -5.96 -4.11
C GLN A 56 -19.83 -4.59 -4.77
N GLN A 57 -20.51 -3.59 -4.23
CA GLN A 57 -20.43 -2.21 -4.71
C GLN A 57 -19.27 -1.48 -4.04
N GLY A 58 -18.67 -0.51 -4.74
CA GLY A 58 -17.57 0.28 -4.18
C GLY A 58 -16.22 -0.44 -4.20
N ILE A 59 -16.02 -1.42 -5.08
CA ILE A 59 -14.69 -1.96 -5.37
C ILE A 59 -14.21 -1.33 -6.68
N TYR A 60 -13.13 -0.55 -6.60
CA TYR A 60 -12.47 0.02 -7.77
C TYR A 60 -11.69 -1.04 -8.53
N GLU A 61 -10.81 -1.75 -7.81
CA GLU A 61 -9.92 -2.74 -8.38
C GLU A 61 -9.55 -3.81 -7.35
N VAL A 62 -9.23 -5.00 -7.84
CA VAL A 62 -8.68 -6.10 -7.04
C VAL A 62 -7.34 -6.50 -7.63
N ILE A 63 -6.28 -6.40 -6.83
CA ILE A 63 -4.91 -6.76 -7.21
C ILE A 63 -4.50 -7.99 -6.41
N VAL A 64 -4.25 -9.10 -7.08
CA VAL A 64 -3.69 -10.30 -6.46
C VAL A 64 -2.17 -10.21 -6.52
N MET A 65 -1.52 -10.20 -5.36
CA MET A 65 -0.06 -10.23 -5.23
C MET A 65 0.37 -11.66 -4.99
N ASP A 66 0.82 -12.34 -6.04
CA ASP A 66 1.43 -13.66 -5.95
C ASP A 66 2.85 -13.56 -5.35
N ASP A 67 3.20 -14.47 -4.44
CA ASP A 67 4.54 -14.60 -3.88
C ASP A 67 5.48 -15.51 -4.70
N GLY A 68 4.97 -16.06 -5.82
CA GLY A 68 5.70 -16.91 -6.76
C GLY A 68 5.61 -18.40 -6.39
N SER A 69 4.53 -18.82 -5.71
CA SER A 69 4.29 -20.21 -5.31
C SER A 69 3.53 -21.04 -6.34
#